data_AF-A0A9N9QY20-F1
#
_entry.id   AF-A0A9N9QY20-F1
#
_cell.length_a   1.000
_cell.length_b   1.000
_cell.length_c   1.000
_cell.angle_alpha   90.00
_cell.angle_beta   90.00
_cell.angle_gamma   90.00
#
_symmetry.space_group_name_H-M   'P 1'
#
loop_
_entity.id
_entity.type
_entity.pdbx_description
1 polymer ?
#
loop_
_entity_poly.entity_id
_entity_poly.type
_entity_poly.pdbx_seq_one_letter_code
_entity_poly.pdbx_strand_id
1 'polypeptide(L)'
;MDDNKLLTLVNSERISMPSQVSLLIETLDLAVASPATVSRNGMVYNDYKDWGWWPFVNSWLETVDDLEYREMLRRHFLNILTPVLELKRLHLVEGQSVRGQELTGVRSMCRLLGQWPAPGPPGPEEEDNETFSKMRFLFS
;
A
#
# COMPACT_ATOMS: atom_id res chain seq x y z
N MET A 1 17.11 18.78 -13.64
CA MET A 1 16.59 20.04 -14.24
C MET A 1 17.74 21.03 -14.30
N ASP A 2 17.91 21.82 -15.37
CA ASP A 2 18.98 22.82 -15.40
C ASP A 2 18.70 24.01 -14.46
N ASP A 3 19.75 24.62 -13.93
CA ASP A 3 19.67 25.77 -12.99
C ASP A 3 18.91 26.97 -13.58
N ASN A 4 18.86 27.04 -14.91
CA ASN A 4 18.21 28.10 -15.65
C ASN A 4 16.68 28.09 -15.54
N LYS A 5 16.05 27.02 -15.03
CA LYS A 5 14.59 26.90 -14.88
C LYS A 5 13.79 27.26 -16.15
N LEU A 6 14.38 27.03 -17.33
CA LEU A 6 13.77 27.29 -18.63
C LEU A 6 13.30 26.00 -19.29
N LEU A 7 12.02 25.93 -19.62
CA LEU A 7 11.43 24.87 -20.44
C LEU A 7 11.53 25.30 -21.90
N THR A 8 12.20 24.49 -22.71
CA THR A 8 12.28 24.70 -24.16
C THR A 8 11.29 23.78 -24.85
N LEU A 9 10.33 24.38 -25.56
CA LEU A 9 9.31 23.66 -26.31
C LEU A 9 9.85 23.25 -27.70
N VAL A 10 9.15 22.33 -28.37
CA VAL A 10 9.53 21.81 -29.70
C VAL A 10 9.55 22.92 -30.77
N ASN A 11 8.70 23.95 -30.62
CA ASN A 11 8.70 25.15 -31.45
C ASN A 11 9.83 26.14 -31.10
N SER A 12 10.78 25.75 -30.25
CA SER A 12 11.87 26.58 -29.73
C SER A 12 11.45 27.75 -28.82
N GLU A 13 10.19 27.82 -28.43
CA GLU A 13 9.73 28.76 -27.41
C GLU A 13 10.32 28.40 -26.04
N ARG A 14 10.64 29.43 -25.25
CA ARG A 14 11.26 29.28 -23.94
C ARG A 14 10.35 29.83 -22.87
N ILE A 15 9.91 28.97 -21.96
CA ILE A 15 9.06 29.33 -20.83
C ILE A 15 9.90 29.27 -19.57
N SER A 16 9.98 30.39 -18.84
CA SER A 16 10.66 30.45 -17.55
C SER A 16 9.73 29.94 -16.44
N MET A 17 10.21 29.02 -15.61
CA MET A 17 9.47 28.54 -14.45
C MET A 17 9.60 29.55 -13.30
N PRO A 18 8.48 30.14 -12.84
CA PRO A 18 8.51 31.07 -11.71
C PRO A 18 9.02 30.39 -10.43
N SER A 19 9.54 31.18 -9.49
CA SER A 19 10.09 30.69 -8.21
C SER A 19 9.08 29.90 -7.37
N GLN A 20 7.79 30.16 -7.54
CA GLN A 20 6.69 29.47 -6.84
C GLN A 20 6.36 28.08 -7.40
N VAL A 21 6.97 27.67 -8.53
CA VAL A 21 6.73 26.38 -9.17
C VAL A 21 7.84 25.39 -8.79
N SER A 22 7.43 24.21 -8.34
CA SER A 22 8.31 23.08 -8.06
C SER A 22 7.85 21.86 -8.87
N LEU A 23 8.80 21.06 -9.35
CA LEU A 23 8.52 19.81 -10.04
C LEU A 23 8.85 18.65 -9.11
N LEU A 24 7.88 17.76 -8.92
CA LEU A 24 8.06 16.48 -8.25
C LEU A 24 7.87 15.38 -9.30
N ILE A 25 8.78 14.41 -9.31
CA ILE A 25 8.73 13.26 -10.21
C ILE A 25 8.75 12.01 -9.33
N GLU A 26 7.74 11.15 -9.51
CA GLU A 26 7.65 9.85 -8.85
C GLU A 26 8.03 8.76 -9.87
N THR A 27 9.08 8.00 -9.57
CA THR A 27 9.59 6.91 -10.41
C THR A 27 9.93 5.71 -9.54
N LEU A 28 9.68 4.49 -10.03
CA LEU A 28 10.03 3.26 -9.31
C LEU A 28 11.55 3.05 -9.22
N ASP A 29 12.25 3.26 -10.32
CA ASP A 29 13.70 3.14 -10.41
C ASP A 29 14.29 4.15 -11.41
N LEU A 30 15.62 4.28 -11.37
CA LEU A 30 16.40 5.14 -12.25
C LEU A 30 17.31 4.30 -13.18
N ALA A 31 16.97 3.04 -13.45
CA ALA A 31 17.86 2.10 -14.14
C ALA A 31 18.24 2.56 -15.57
N VAL A 32 17.38 3.38 -16.19
CA VAL A 32 17.57 3.93 -17.54
C VAL A 32 18.05 5.38 -17.54
N ALA A 33 18.27 5.98 -16.37
CA ALA A 33 18.69 7.37 -16.26
C ALA A 33 20.21 7.46 -16.14
N SER A 34 20.83 8.39 -16.89
CA SER A 34 22.26 8.64 -16.73
C SER A 34 22.52 9.44 -15.43
N PRO A 35 23.66 9.25 -14.74
CA PRO A 35 24.02 10.05 -13.57
C PRO A 35 23.98 11.56 -13.84
N ALA A 36 24.33 11.99 -15.06
CA ALA A 36 24.28 13.39 -15.46
C ALA A 36 22.84 13.95 -15.56
N THR A 37 21.87 13.12 -15.93
CA THR A 37 20.44 13.52 -16.01
C THR A 37 19.86 13.79 -14.62
N VAL A 38 20.27 12.98 -13.64
CA VAL A 38 19.68 12.97 -12.31
C VAL A 38 20.46 13.80 -11.29
N SER A 39 21.73 14.12 -11.56
CA SER A 39 22.61 14.88 -10.65
C SER A 39 22.10 16.27 -10.25
N ARG A 40 21.20 16.84 -11.05
CA ARG A 40 20.63 18.18 -10.83
C ARG A 40 19.29 18.18 -10.09
N ASN A 41 18.81 17.01 -9.64
CA ASN A 41 17.57 16.92 -8.85
C ASN A 41 17.90 16.49 -7.43
N GLY A 42 17.12 16.96 -6.46
CA GLY A 42 17.12 16.39 -5.11
C GLY A 42 16.48 15.01 -5.13
N MET A 43 17.19 13.99 -4.65
CA MET A 43 16.66 12.63 -4.57
C MET A 43 16.14 12.35 -3.18
N VAL A 44 14.90 11.87 -3.10
CA VAL A 44 14.31 11.31 -1.89
C VAL A 44 14.05 9.85 -2.17
N TYR A 45 14.84 8.97 -1.54
CA TYR A 45 14.64 7.53 -1.64
C TYR A 45 13.61 7.10 -0.61
N ASN A 46 12.63 6.31 -1.05
CA ASN A 46 11.56 5.80 -0.21
C ASN A 46 11.41 4.30 -0.46
N ASP A 47 11.59 3.46 0.55
CA ASP A 47 11.29 2.03 0.46
C ASP A 47 9.92 1.76 1.10
N TYR A 48 9.06 1.02 0.39
CA TYR A 48 7.77 0.57 0.94
C TYR A 48 7.94 -0.31 2.17
N LYS A 49 9.10 -0.96 2.33
CA LYS A 49 9.44 -1.75 3.51
C LYS A 49 9.55 -0.91 4.78
N ASP A 50 9.92 0.35 4.66
CA ASP A 50 10.07 1.24 5.82
C ASP A 50 8.70 1.58 6.43
N TRP A 51 7.66 1.67 5.59
CA TRP A 51 6.28 1.91 6.02
C TRP A 51 5.53 0.63 6.38
N GLY A 52 5.87 -0.47 5.72
CA GLY A 52 5.18 -1.75 5.86
C GLY A 52 3.72 -1.67 5.37
N TRP A 53 2.93 -2.68 5.76
CA TRP A 53 1.53 -2.82 5.35
C TRP A 53 0.53 -2.17 6.32
N TRP A 54 0.93 -1.95 7.58
CA TRP A 54 0.04 -1.50 8.65
C TRP A 54 -0.60 -0.13 8.40
N PRO A 55 0.11 0.92 7.92
CA PRO A 55 -0.51 2.22 7.67
C PRO A 55 -1.66 2.16 6.67
N PHE A 56 -1.51 1.35 5.63
CA PHE A 56 -2.58 1.11 4.65
C PHE A 56 -3.79 0.45 5.29
N VAL A 57 -3.58 -0.64 6.05
CA VAL A 57 -4.67 -1.36 6.72
C VAL A 57 -5.36 -0.47 7.76
N ASN A 58 -4.60 0.30 8.53
CA ASN A 58 -5.20 1.19 9.53
C ASN A 58 -6.10 2.25 8.88
N SER A 59 -5.68 2.85 7.76
CA SER A 59 -6.52 3.78 7.00
C SER A 59 -7.75 3.09 6.39
N TRP A 60 -7.62 1.84 5.94
CA TRP A 60 -8.77 1.06 5.45
C TRP A 60 -9.74 0.67 6.57
N LEU A 61 -9.25 0.31 7.75
CA LEU A 61 -10.10 0.02 8.92
C LEU A 61 -10.94 1.24 9.33
N GLU A 62 -10.45 2.46 9.12
CA GLU A 62 -11.21 3.68 9.38
C GLU A 62 -12.45 3.82 8.48
N THR A 63 -12.50 3.13 7.33
CA THR A 63 -13.67 3.10 6.45
C THR A 63 -14.74 2.08 6.85
N VAL A 64 -14.49 1.27 7.89
CA VAL A 64 -15.45 0.27 8.40
C VAL A 64 -16.32 0.92 9.48
N ASP A 65 -17.59 1.18 9.20
CA ASP A 65 -18.48 1.95 10.10
C ASP A 65 -18.70 1.28 11.47
N ASP A 66 -18.80 -0.06 11.48
CA ASP A 66 -19.00 -0.84 12.70
C ASP A 66 -17.70 -0.87 13.53
N LEU A 67 -17.73 -0.24 14.70
CA LEU A 67 -16.59 -0.13 15.60
C LEU A 67 -16.16 -1.47 16.20
N GLU A 68 -17.11 -2.33 16.56
CA GLU A 68 -16.80 -3.63 17.16
C GLU A 68 -16.13 -4.53 16.12
N TYR A 69 -16.72 -4.60 14.93
CA TYR A 69 -16.15 -5.34 13.80
C TYR A 69 -14.78 -4.80 13.39
N ARG A 70 -14.60 -3.47 13.38
CA ARG A 70 -13.31 -2.82 13.11
C ARG A 70 -12.22 -3.27 14.09
N GLU A 71 -12.52 -3.30 15.40
CA GLU A 71 -11.53 -3.74 16.40
C GLU A 71 -11.25 -5.25 16.32
N MET A 72 -12.25 -6.07 15.96
CA MET A 72 -12.04 -7.50 15.67
C MET A 72 -11.10 -7.70 14.49
N LEU A 73 -11.34 -7.01 13.38
CA LEU A 73 -10.46 -7.05 12.20
C LEU A 73 -9.05 -6.59 12.56
N ARG A 74 -8.89 -5.48 13.30
CA ARG A 74 -7.59 -5.00 13.79
C ARG A 74 -6.82 -6.10 14.53
N ARG A 75 -7.48 -6.83 15.44
CA ARG A 75 -6.89 -7.98 16.14
C ARG A 75 -6.46 -9.08 15.17
N HIS A 76 -7.29 -9.44 14.19
CA HIS A 76 -6.96 -10.46 13.20
C HIS A 76 -5.78 -10.07 12.30
N PHE A 77 -5.72 -8.82 11.82
CA PHE A 77 -4.57 -8.32 11.06
C PHE A 77 -3.27 -8.43 11.87
N LEU A 78 -3.26 -7.98 13.12
CA LEU A 78 -2.02 -8.01 13.92
C LEU A 78 -1.60 -9.43 14.31
N ASN A 79 -2.56 -10.27 14.73
CA ASN A 79 -2.26 -11.60 15.28
C ASN A 79 -2.11 -12.69 14.23
N ILE A 80 -2.76 -12.56 13.07
CA ILE A 80 -2.78 -13.61 12.02
C ILE A 80 -1.94 -13.18 10.82
N LEU A 81 -2.12 -11.96 10.30
CA LEU A 81 -1.41 -11.56 9.09
C LEU A 81 0.09 -11.37 9.33
N THR A 82 0.50 -10.79 10.47
CA THR A 82 1.93 -10.58 10.77
C THR A 82 2.73 -11.90 10.72
N PRO A 83 2.34 -12.97 11.44
CA PRO A 83 3.06 -14.25 11.36
C PRO A 83 2.97 -14.91 9.97
N VAL A 84 1.86 -14.76 9.26
CA VAL A 84 1.68 -15.33 7.91
C VAL A 84 2.63 -14.67 6.91
N LEU A 85 2.79 -13.34 6.97
CA LEU A 85 3.73 -12.62 6.12
C LEU A 85 5.18 -12.98 6.47
N GLU A 86 5.52 -13.14 7.75
CA GLU A 86 6.84 -13.62 8.15
C GLU A 86 7.14 -15.05 7.68
N LEU A 87 6.17 -15.97 7.81
CA LEU A 87 6.27 -17.33 7.30
C LEU A 87 6.52 -17.31 5.79
N LYS A 88 5.73 -16.52 5.05
CA LYS A 88 5.88 -16.34 3.61
C LYS A 88 7.27 -15.84 3.25
N ARG A 89 7.76 -14.81 3.96
CA ARG A 89 9.06 -14.18 3.69
C ARG A 89 10.25 -15.12 3.97
N LEU A 90 10.16 -15.94 5.01
CA LEU A 90 11.28 -16.75 5.50
C LEU A 90 11.29 -18.18 4.97
N HIS A 91 10.12 -18.77 4.70
CA HIS A 91 10.00 -20.21 4.48
C HIS A 91 9.35 -20.60 3.15
N LEU A 92 8.69 -19.65 2.45
CA LEU A 92 8.00 -19.95 1.20
C LEU A 92 8.80 -19.44 -0.01
N VAL A 93 8.70 -20.18 -1.12
CA VAL A 93 9.31 -19.80 -2.39
C VAL A 93 8.21 -19.40 -3.36
N GLU A 94 8.24 -18.14 -3.80
CA GLU A 94 7.36 -17.65 -4.85
C GLU A 94 8.00 -17.84 -6.23
N GLY A 95 7.19 -18.28 -7.21
CA GLY A 95 7.62 -18.30 -8.60
C GLY A 95 7.92 -16.89 -9.12
N GLN A 96 8.87 -16.76 -10.05
CA GLN A 96 9.29 -15.45 -10.58
C GLN A 96 8.13 -14.64 -11.18
N SER A 97 7.13 -15.30 -11.76
CA SER A 97 5.94 -14.65 -12.33
C SER A 97 4.93 -14.13 -11.30
N VAL A 98 5.04 -14.55 -10.04
CA VAL A 98 4.06 -14.27 -8.96
C VAL A 98 4.67 -13.39 -7.87
N ARG A 99 5.98 -13.14 -7.92
CA ARG A 99 6.69 -12.34 -6.93
C ARG A 99 6.15 -10.90 -6.92
N GLY A 100 5.39 -10.59 -5.87
CA GLY A 100 4.77 -9.28 -5.65
C GLY A 100 5.25 -8.63 -4.36
N GLN A 101 4.96 -7.34 -4.21
CA GLN A 101 5.14 -6.65 -2.93
C GLN A 101 4.12 -7.16 -1.91
N GLU A 102 4.52 -7.29 -0.64
CA GLU A 102 3.62 -7.72 0.45
C GLU A 102 2.34 -6.89 0.48
N LEU A 103 2.47 -5.57 0.31
CA LEU A 103 1.34 -4.63 0.28
C LEU A 103 0.30 -4.98 -0.80
N THR A 104 0.69 -5.51 -1.96
CA THR A 104 -0.26 -5.90 -3.01
C THR A 104 -1.17 -7.04 -2.54
N GLY A 105 -0.61 -8.00 -1.80
CA GLY A 105 -1.39 -9.07 -1.18
C GLY A 105 -2.36 -8.51 -0.14
N VAL A 106 -1.86 -7.66 0.76
CA VAL A 106 -2.68 -7.03 1.81
C VAL A 106 -3.81 -6.17 1.22
N ARG A 107 -3.53 -5.38 0.17
CA ARG A 107 -4.56 -4.61 -0.55
C ARG A 107 -5.64 -5.50 -1.14
N SER A 108 -5.26 -6.67 -1.66
CA SER A 108 -6.21 -7.64 -2.21
C SER A 108 -7.08 -8.25 -1.11
N MET A 109 -6.47 -8.61 0.02
CA MET A 109 -7.19 -9.10 1.20
C MET A 109 -8.19 -8.06 1.74
N CYS A 110 -7.79 -6.79 1.87
CA CYS A 110 -8.70 -5.70 2.26
C CYS A 110 -9.86 -5.51 1.28
N ARG A 111 -9.62 -5.66 -0.03
CA ARG A 111 -10.68 -5.59 -1.04
C ARG A 111 -11.69 -6.73 -0.89
N LEU A 112 -11.21 -7.95 -0.64
CA LEU A 112 -12.06 -9.13 -0.41
C LEU A 112 -12.86 -8.99 0.88
N LEU A 113 -12.22 -8.60 1.98
CA LEU A 113 -12.88 -8.34 3.25
C LEU A 113 -13.95 -7.25 3.13
N GLY A 114 -13.66 -6.17 2.40
CA GLY A 114 -14.62 -5.09 2.17
C GLY A 114 -15.84 -5.46 1.35
N GLN A 115 -15.89 -6.65 0.72
CA GLN A 115 -17.12 -7.14 0.06
C GLN A 115 -18.11 -7.76 1.06
N TRP A 116 -17.65 -8.14 2.25
CA TRP A 116 -18.50 -8.76 3.25
C TRP A 116 -19.13 -7.70 4.15
N PRO A 117 -20.46 -7.74 4.37
CA PRO A 117 -21.08 -6.85 5.34
C PRO A 117 -20.62 -7.20 6.76
N ALA A 118 -20.64 -6.23 7.67
CA ALA A 118 -20.42 -6.48 9.09
C ALA A 118 -21.39 -7.59 9.58
N PRO A 119 -20.93 -8.51 10.44
CA PRO A 119 -21.80 -9.54 11.00
C PRO A 119 -22.99 -8.87 11.71
N GLY A 120 -24.18 -9.46 11.55
CA GLY A 120 -25.37 -8.99 12.24
C GLY A 120 -25.28 -9.22 13.76
N PRO A 121 -26.22 -8.68 14.54
CA PRO A 121 -26.36 -9.06 15.94
C PRO A 121 -26.58 -10.58 16.02
N PRO A 122 -25.90 -11.27 16.95
CA PRO A 122 -25.97 -12.73 17.01
C PRO A 122 -27.40 -13.19 17.31
N GLY A 123 -27.94 -14.03 16.44
CA GLY A 123 -29.18 -14.75 16.66
C GLY A 123 -29.07 -15.75 17.81
N PRO A 124 -30.20 -16.25 18.34
CA PRO A 124 -30.23 -17.16 19.50
C PRO A 124 -29.52 -18.52 19.29
N GLU A 125 -29.19 -18.88 18.04
CA GLU A 125 -28.49 -20.12 17.67
C GLU A 125 -27.20 -19.86 16.83
N GLU A 126 -26.80 -18.60 16.64
CA GLU A 126 -25.71 -18.25 15.73
C GLU A 126 -24.32 -18.39 16.39
N GLU A 127 -23.35 -18.87 15.61
CA GLU A 127 -21.94 -18.95 15.99
C GLU A 127 -21.42 -17.60 16.50
N ASP A 128 -20.52 -17.65 17.47
CA ASP A 128 -19.78 -16.49 17.98
C ASP A 128 -19.30 -15.61 16.82
N ASN A 129 -19.74 -14.35 16.78
CA ASN A 129 -19.39 -13.37 15.74
C ASN A 129 -17.87 -13.30 15.52
N GLU A 130 -17.06 -13.57 16.55
CA GLU A 130 -15.60 -13.66 16.45
C GLU A 130 -15.12 -14.85 15.61
N THR A 131 -15.75 -16.01 15.74
CA THR A 131 -15.43 -17.20 14.95
C THR A 131 -15.75 -16.97 13.47
N PHE A 132 -16.92 -16.41 13.18
CA PHE A 132 -17.33 -16.13 11.80
C PHE A 132 -16.49 -15.03 11.13
N SER A 133 -16.17 -13.96 11.87
CA SER A 133 -15.22 -12.92 11.43
C SER A 133 -13.86 -13.52 11.10
N LYS A 134 -13.35 -14.41 11.96
CA LYS A 134 -12.07 -15.09 11.75
C LYS A 134 -12.10 -16.01 10.53
N MET A 135 -13.18 -16.76 10.29
CA MET A 135 -13.30 -17.59 9.09
C MET A 135 -13.24 -16.75 7.81
N ARG A 136 -13.97 -15.62 7.77
CA ARG A 136 -13.93 -14.69 6.65
C ARG A 136 -12.52 -14.13 6.43
N PHE A 137 -11.83 -13.79 7.50
CA PHE A 137 -10.45 -13.30 7.46
C PHE A 137 -9.45 -14.33 6.94
N LEU A 138 -9.63 -15.61 7.29
CA LEU A 138 -8.75 -16.69 6.79
C LEU A 138 -9.05 -17.06 5.33
N PHE A 139 -10.28 -16.82 4.87
CA PHE A 139 -10.67 -17.05 3.48
C PHE A 139 -10.17 -15.94 2.55
N SER A 140 -10.18 -14.69 3.00
CA SER A 140 -9.69 -13.52 2.26
C SER A 140 -8.19 -13.51 2.08
#